data_AF-A0A0T7A7P4-F1
#
_entry.id   AF-A0A0T7A7P4-F1
#
_cell.length_a   1.000
_cell.length_b   1.000
_cell.length_c   1.000
_cell.angle_alpha   90.00
_cell.angle_beta   90.00
_cell.angle_gamma   90.00
#
_symmetry.space_group_name_H-M   'P 1'
#
loop_
_entity.id
_entity.type
_entity.pdbx_description
1 polymer ?
#
loop_
_entity_poly.entity_id
_entity_poly.type
_entity_poly.pdbx_seq_one_letter_code
_entity_poly.pdbx_strand_id
1 'polypeptide(L)' 'MTENLGMEAAASLDTMTERHIAAMSAAADAVREWDVRRAAGDATSVVYANALLEVAKEEEAARVGIVEFQPRNDRG' A
#
# COMPACT_ATOMS: atom_id res chain seq x y z
N MET A 1 -29.83 9.14 11.66
CA MET A 1 -28.92 7.99 11.89
C MET A 1 -28.04 7.68 10.67
N THR A 2 -28.35 8.21 9.48
CA THR A 2 -27.56 8.07 8.24
C THR A 2 -26.26 8.89 8.20
N GLU A 3 -26.21 10.04 8.89
CA GLU A 3 -25.01 10.90 8.93
C GLU A 3 -23.84 10.25 9.67
N ASN A 4 -24.10 9.46 10.71
CA ASN A 4 -23.05 8.77 11.47
C ASN A 4 -22.36 7.67 10.64
N LEU A 5 -23.14 6.91 9.86
CA LEU A 5 -22.60 5.85 8.98
C LEU A 5 -21.75 6.41 7.84
N GLY A 6 -22.15 7.56 7.26
CA GLY A 6 -21.36 8.25 6.25
C GLY A 6 -20.03 8.78 6.80
N MET A 7 -20.03 9.29 8.04
CA MET A 7 -18.84 9.79 8.73
C MET A 7 -17.86 8.65 9.08
N GLU A 8 -18.36 7.50 9.54
CA GLU A 8 -17.53 6.32 9.82
C GLU A 8 -16.90 5.73 8.55
N ALA A 9 -17.66 5.66 7.45
CA ALA A 9 -17.12 5.23 6.16
C ALA A 9 -16.05 6.18 5.61
N ALA A 10 -16.25 7.50 5.75
CA ALA A 10 -15.27 8.50 5.36
C ALA A 10 -13.98 8.37 6.19
N ALA A 11 -14.09 8.21 7.52
CA ALA A 11 -12.93 8.02 8.39
C ALA A 11 -12.17 6.71 8.07
N SER A 12 -12.89 5.64 7.72
CA SER A 12 -12.27 4.37 7.29
C SER A 12 -11.50 4.53 5.99
N LEU A 13 -12.10 5.19 4.98
CA LEU A 13 -11.44 5.41 3.68
C LEU A 13 -10.22 6.33 3.81
N ASP A 14 -10.31 7.36 4.65
CA ASP A 14 -9.20 8.26 4.97
C ASP A 14 -8.01 7.48 5.57
N THR A 15 -8.28 6.68 6.60
CA THR A 15 -7.27 5.79 7.21
C THR A 15 -6.64 4.82 6.19
N MET A 16 -7.44 4.27 5.28
CA MET A 16 -6.93 3.36 4.23
C MET A 16 -6.05 4.10 3.22
N THR A 17 -6.41 5.34 2.87
CA THR A 17 -5.63 6.21 2.00
C THR A 17 -4.29 6.59 2.63
N GLU A 18 -4.29 6.96 3.91
CA GLU A 18 -3.05 7.25 4.66
C GLU A 18 -2.10 6.03 4.66
N ARG A 19 -2.64 4.83 4.91
CA ARG A 19 -1.84 3.59 4.86
C ARG A 19 -1.27 3.32 3.48
N HIS A 20 -2.04 3.56 2.42
CA HIS A 20 -1.56 3.40 1.05
C HIS A 20 -0.44 4.40 0.71
N ILE A 21 -0.57 5.67 1.12
CA ILE A 21 0.50 6.67 0.98
C ILE A 21 1.77 6.22 1.72
N ALA A 22 1.63 5.78 2.97
CA ALA A 22 2.76 5.27 3.75
C ALA A 22 3.42 4.05 3.09
N ALA A 23 2.63 3.13 2.54
CA ALA A 23 3.12 1.96 1.81
C ALA A 23 3.88 2.37 0.52
N MET A 24 3.36 3.34 -0.24
CA MET A 24 4.07 3.89 -1.42
C MET A 24 5.41 4.54 -1.04
N SER A 25 5.46 5.31 0.05
CA SER A 25 6.70 5.91 0.53
C SER A 25 7.71 4.84 0.97
N ALA A 26 7.28 3.85 1.75
CA ALA A 26 8.14 2.73 2.16
C ALA A 26 8.64 1.94 0.96
N ALA A 27 7.79 1.71 -0.05
CA ALA A 27 8.16 1.05 -1.28
C ALA A 27 9.22 1.82 -2.06
N ALA A 28 9.06 3.14 -2.19
CA ALA A 28 10.05 3.99 -2.85
C ALA A 28 11.41 3.98 -2.15
N ASP A 29 11.42 4.01 -0.80
CA ASP A 29 12.65 3.91 -0.03
C ASP A 29 13.31 2.54 -0.16
N ALA A 30 12.54 1.46 -0.13
CA ALA A 30 13.04 0.10 -0.32
C ALA A 30 13.65 -0.08 -1.73
N VAL A 31 12.97 0.40 -2.78
CA VAL A 31 13.49 0.37 -4.16
C VAL A 31 14.82 1.09 -4.23
N ARG A 32 14.90 2.30 -3.66
CA ARG A 32 16.14 3.11 -3.64
C ARG A 32 17.28 2.39 -2.92
N GLU A 33 17.00 1.72 -1.80
CA GLU A 33 18.02 0.94 -1.09
C GLU A 33 18.52 -0.23 -1.94
N TRP A 34 17.61 -0.97 -2.58
CA TRP A 34 17.97 -2.09 -3.45
C TRP A 34 18.73 -1.66 -4.70
N ASP A 35 18.42 -0.49 -5.25
CA ASP A 35 19.16 0.12 -6.35
C ASP A 35 20.61 0.42 -5.96
N VAL A 36 20.82 1.00 -4.77
CA VAL A 36 22.16 1.26 -4.23
C VAL A 36 22.95 -0.04 -4.04
N ARG A 37 22.33 -1.05 -3.41
CA ARG A 37 22.95 -2.36 -3.21
C ARG A 37 23.30 -3.04 -4.53
N ARG A 38 22.40 -2.98 -5.52
CA ARG A 38 22.65 -3.52 -6.86
C ARG A 38 23.81 -2.79 -7.55
N ALA A 39 23.86 -1.47 -7.47
CA ALA A 39 24.93 -0.67 -8.06
C ALA A 39 26.30 -0.93 -7.42
N ALA A 40 26.33 -1.23 -6.11
CA ALA A 40 27.52 -1.65 -5.40
C ALA A 40 27.98 -3.10 -5.73
N GLY A 41 27.14 -3.88 -6.42
CA GLY A 41 27.41 -5.30 -6.71
C GLY A 41 27.02 -6.25 -5.57
N ASP A 42 26.35 -5.75 -4.53
CA ASP A 42 25.98 -6.52 -3.33
C ASP A 42 24.72 -7.38 -3.54
N ALA A 43 24.01 -7.19 -4.65
CA ALA A 43 22.81 -7.95 -5.00
C ALA A 43 22.87 -8.46 -6.44
N THR A 44 22.60 -9.75 -6.63
CA THR A 44 22.40 -10.33 -7.97
C THR A 44 21.09 -9.81 -8.57
N SER A 45 20.97 -9.87 -9.90
CA SER A 45 19.73 -9.45 -10.58
C SER A 45 18.49 -10.21 -10.11
N VAL A 46 18.64 -11.50 -9.73
CA VAL A 46 17.54 -12.32 -9.22
C VAL A 46 17.14 -11.88 -7.81
N VAL A 47 18.12 -11.65 -6.92
CA VAL A 47 17.85 -11.17 -5.55
C VAL A 47 17.18 -9.80 -5.59
N TYR A 48 17.67 -8.89 -6.44
CA TYR A 48 17.06 -7.58 -6.65
C TYR A 48 15.61 -7.70 -7.15
N ALA A 49 15.34 -8.52 -8.17
CA ALA A 49 13.99 -8.68 -8.70
C ALA A 49 13.01 -9.26 -7.67
N ASN A 50 13.43 -10.25 -6.89
CA ASN A 50 12.61 -10.81 -5.82
C ASN A 50 12.32 -9.77 -4.73
N ALA A 51 13.31 -8.97 -4.36
CA ALA A 51 13.11 -7.91 -3.37
C ALA A 51 12.09 -6.85 -3.85
N LEU A 52 12.18 -6.42 -5.11
CA LEU A 52 11.20 -5.50 -5.68
C LEU A 52 9.80 -6.10 -5.76
N LEU A 53 9.69 -7.41 -6.02
CA LEU A 53 8.40 -8.10 -6.07
C LEU A 53 7.71 -8.11 -4.69
N GLU A 54 8.45 -8.35 -3.61
CA GLU A 54 7.85 -8.31 -2.26
C GLU A 54 7.37 -6.90 -1.90
N VAL A 55 8.17 -5.88 -2.22
CA VAL A 55 7.77 -4.47 -2.04
C VAL A 55 6.50 -4.13 -2.82
N ALA A 56 6.39 -4.61 -4.06
CA ALA A 56 5.23 -4.37 -4.91
C ALA A 56 3.95 -5.04 -4.37
N LYS A 57 4.06 -6.24 -3.78
CA LYS A 57 2.90 -6.94 -3.18
C LYS A 57 2.33 -6.18 -1.99
N GLU A 58 3.19 -5.59 -1.15
CA GLU A 58 2.76 -4.82 0.02
C GLU A 58 2.02 -3.54 -0.38
N GLU A 59 2.53 -2.82 -1.39
CA GLU A 59 1.83 -1.66 -1.97
C GLU A 59 0.50 -2.07 -2.61
N GLU A 60 0.50 -3.15 -3.39
CA GLU A 60 -0.70 -3.66 -4.05
C GLU A 60 -1.79 -4.04 -3.04
N ALA A 61 -1.43 -4.70 -1.93
CA ALA A 61 -2.39 -5.04 -0.88
C ALA A 61 -3.07 -3.79 -0.28
N ALA A 62 -2.32 -2.72 -0.06
CA ALA A 62 -2.87 -1.46 0.43
C ALA A 62 -3.80 -0.80 -0.60
N ARG A 63 -3.43 -0.85 -1.89
CA ARG A 63 -4.24 -0.32 -3.00
C ARG A 63 -5.55 -1.09 -3.18
N VAL A 64 -5.50 -2.42 -3.18
CA VAL A 64 -6.70 -3.28 -3.33
C VAL A 64 -7.69 -3.00 -2.21
N GLY A 65 -7.22 -2.80 -0.97
CA GLY A 65 -8.08 -2.41 0.14
C GLY A 65 -8.93 -1.18 -0.19
N ILE A 66 -8.34 -0.13 -0.77
CA ILE A 66 -9.05 1.09 -1.16
C ILE A 66 -10.05 0.82 -2.30
N VAL A 67 -9.63 0.08 -3.34
CA VAL A 67 -10.47 -0.18 -4.52
C VAL A 67 -11.68 -1.03 -4.17
N GLU A 68 -11.52 -2.02 -3.30
CA GLU A 68 -12.59 -2.91 -2.86
C GLU A 68 -13.42 -2.33 -1.71
N PHE A 69 -13.11 -1.12 -1.24
CA PHE A 69 -13.85 -0.48 -0.16
C PHE A 69 -15.31 -0.24 -0.56
N GLN A 70 -16.21 -1.00 0.06
CA GLN A 70 -17.64 -0.73 0.03
C GLN A 70 -18.06 -0.14 1.38
N PRO A 71 -18.55 1.12 1.42
CA PRO A 71 -19.20 1.65 2.59
C PRO A 71 -20.34 0.70 2.98
N ARG A 72 -20.42 0.30 4.24
CA ARG A 72 -21.51 -0.54 4.75
C ARG A 72 -22.84 0.21 4.56
N ASN A 73 -23.56 -0.12 3.51
CA ASN A 73 -24.96 0.28 3.35
C ASN A 73 -25.80 -0.79 4.04
N ASP A 74 -25.88 -0.72 5.37
CA ASP A 74 -26.85 -1.52 6.13
C ASP A 74 -28.25 -0.92 5.86
N ARG A 75 -28.77 -1.15 4.66
CA ARG A 75 -30.17 -0.92 4.31
C ARG A 75 -30.90 -2.26 4.49
N GLY A 76 -31.07 -2.65 5.75
CA GLY A 76 -31.95 -3.73 6.22
C GLY A 76 -33.12 -3.13 6.99
#